data_AF-D8GKG7-F1
#
_entry.id   AF-D8GKG7-F1
#
_cell.length_a   1.000
_cell.length_b   1.000
_cell.length_c   1.000
_cell.angle_alpha   90.00
_cell.angle_beta   90.00
_cell.angle_gamma   90.00
#
_symmetry.space_group_name_H-M   'P 1'
#
loop_
_entity.id
_entity.type
_entity.pdbx_description
1 polymer ?
#
loop_
_entity_poly.entity_id
_entity_poly.type
_entity_poly.pdbx_seq_one_letter_code
_entity_poly.pdbx_strand_id
1 'polypeptide(L)'
;MDENVKLEEEKELYSNRLELSGSVYDFQLDFMKVYKKDVKDSVKIFMSPQQAKSVCMMLTKSVEKYEDTFGEININPKTNAELNK
;
A
#
# COMPACT_ATOMS: atom_id res chain seq x y z
N MET A 1 8.23 9.01 -38.81
CA MET A 1 8.50 7.92 -37.85
C MET A 1 8.55 8.59 -36.51
N ASP A 2 7.39 8.62 -35.86
CA ASP A 2 7.12 9.37 -34.64
C ASP A 2 7.74 8.66 -33.43
N GLU A 3 8.58 9.37 -32.68
CA GLU A 3 9.06 8.90 -31.38
C GLU A 3 9.15 10.06 -30.40
N ASN A 4 8.02 10.74 -30.18
CA ASN A 4 7.81 11.49 -28.95
C ASN A 4 7.01 10.60 -28.00
N VAL A 5 7.64 9.53 -27.50
CA VAL A 5 7.17 8.88 -26.28
C VAL A 5 7.47 9.87 -25.16
N LYS A 6 6.49 10.73 -24.84
CA LYS A 6 6.45 11.37 -23.53
C LYS A 6 6.42 10.22 -22.53
N LEU A 7 7.55 9.95 -21.88
CA LEU A 7 7.54 9.26 -20.60
C LEU A 7 6.63 10.11 -19.72
N GLU A 8 5.38 9.65 -19.52
CA GLU A 8 4.52 10.27 -18.53
C GLU A 8 5.30 10.26 -17.21
N GLU A 9 5.45 11.43 -16.60
CA GLU A 9 6.20 11.59 -15.35
C GLU A 9 5.74 10.52 -14.35
N GLU A 10 6.70 9.77 -13.80
CA GLU A 10 6.41 8.78 -12.76
C GLU A 10 5.61 9.46 -11.65
N LYS A 11 4.37 9.01 -11.44
CA LYS A 11 3.50 9.59 -10.42
C LYS A 11 3.83 8.99 -9.07
N GLU A 12 4.58 9.74 -8.28
CA GLU A 12 4.74 9.46 -6.86
C GLU A 12 3.56 10.04 -6.06
N LEU A 13 2.96 9.22 -5.19
CA LEU A 13 1.86 9.66 -4.34
C LEU A 13 2.01 9.10 -2.93
N TYR A 14 1.91 10.00 -1.95
CA TYR A 14 1.80 9.59 -0.56
C TYR A 14 0.36 9.17 -0.23
N SER A 15 0.21 7.97 0.32
CA SER A 15 -1.07 7.43 0.78
C SER A 15 -1.03 7.10 2.27
N ASN A 16 -2.11 7.43 2.98
CA ASN A 16 -2.29 7.09 4.40
C ASN A 16 -3.43 6.09 4.63
N ARG A 17 -4.05 5.58 3.56
CA ARG A 17 -5.09 4.55 3.58
C ARG A 17 -4.97 3.69 2.34
N LEU A 18 -4.96 2.39 2.54
CA LEU A 18 -5.10 1.39 1.50
C LEU A 18 -6.41 0.62 1.72
N GLU A 19 -7.24 0.53 0.69
CA GLU A 19 -8.37 -0.38 0.64
C GLU A 19 -8.09 -1.48 -0.39
N LEU A 20 -8.27 -2.73 0.03
CA LEU A 20 -8.07 -3.91 -0.83
C LEU A 20 -9.44 -4.47 -1.22
N SER A 21 -9.65 -4.64 -2.51
CA SER A 21 -10.77 -5.41 -3.06
C SER A 21 -10.27 -6.43 -4.06
N GLY A 22 -11.03 -7.49 -4.31
CA GLY A 22 -10.65 -8.54 -5.25
C GLY A 22 -11.87 -9.04 -6.01
N SER A 23 -11.63 -9.43 -7.27
CA SER A 23 -12.53 -10.23 -8.08
C SER A 23 -11.91 -11.61 -8.33
N VAL A 24 -12.59 -12.44 -9.13
CA VAL A 24 -12.02 -13.74 -9.57
C VAL A 24 -10.77 -13.54 -10.44
N TYR A 25 -10.67 -12.40 -11.13
CA TYR A 25 -9.67 -12.18 -12.17
C TYR A 25 -8.56 -11.20 -11.76
N ASP A 26 -8.80 -10.35 -10.77
CA ASP A 26 -7.88 -9.30 -10.37
C ASP A 26 -7.94 -8.97 -8.86
N PHE A 27 -6.87 -8.34 -8.40
CA PHE A 27 -6.79 -7.62 -7.14
C PHE A 27 -6.74 -6.14 -7.44
N GLN A 28 -7.51 -5.36 -6.69
CA GLN A 28 -7.54 -3.92 -6.76
C GLN A 28 -7.05 -3.34 -5.43
N LEU A 29 -6.02 -2.51 -5.50
CA LEU A 29 -5.47 -1.76 -4.38
C LEU A 29 -5.81 -0.30 -4.59
N ASP A 30 -6.62 0.27 -3.71
CA ASP A 30 -6.99 1.69 -3.74
C ASP A 30 -6.20 2.45 -2.67
N PHE A 31 -5.16 3.16 -3.11
CA PHE A 31 -4.32 4.00 -2.28
C PHE A 31 -4.91 5.39 -2.23
N MET A 32 -5.25 5.87 -1.04
CA MET A 32 -5.90 7.17 -0.83
C MET A 32 -5.15 8.02 0.16
N LYS A 33 -5.23 9.34 -0.01
CA LYS A 33 -4.87 10.35 0.97
C LYS A 33 -6.14 10.96 1.55
N VAL A 34 -6.52 10.52 2.75
CA VAL A 34 -7.73 10.98 3.43
C VAL A 34 -7.40 12.07 4.44
N TYR A 35 -8.12 13.18 4.39
CA TYR A 35 -8.04 14.28 5.36
C TYR A 35 -9.44 14.73 5.79
N LYS A 36 -9.74 14.67 7.09
CA LYS A 36 -11.05 15.08 7.66
C LYS A 36 -12.28 14.47 6.95
N LYS A 37 -12.16 13.23 6.47
CA LYS A 37 -13.16 12.45 5.70
C LYS A 37 -13.23 12.75 4.20
N ASP A 38 -12.47 13.71 3.70
CA ASP A 38 -12.34 13.96 2.26
C ASP A 38 -11.15 13.19 1.69
N VAL A 39 -11.36 12.54 0.55
CA VAL A 39 -10.29 11.93 -0.24
C VAL A 39 -9.68 13.05 -1.10
N LYS A 40 -8.43 13.40 -0.83
CA LYS A 40 -7.72 14.46 -1.57
C LYS A 40 -7.10 13.94 -2.85
N ASP A 41 -6.48 12.77 -2.77
CA ASP A 41 -5.83 12.11 -3.89
C ASP A 41 -6.02 10.60 -3.75
N SER A 42 -6.21 9.90 -4.87
CA SER A 42 -6.34 8.44 -4.91
C SER A 42 -5.70 7.84 -6.15
N VAL A 43 -5.05 6.68 -6.00
CA VAL A 43 -4.50 5.88 -7.09
C VAL A 43 -4.98 4.44 -6.93
N LYS A 44 -5.55 3.89 -8.00
CA LYS A 44 -5.96 2.50 -8.07
C LYS A 44 -4.96 1.69 -8.86
N ILE A 45 -4.45 0.62 -8.27
CA ILE A 45 -3.58 -0.34 -8.92
C ILE A 45 -4.36 -1.64 -9.09
N PHE A 46 -4.46 -2.12 -10.33
CA PHE A 46 -5.02 -3.42 -10.66
C PHE A 46 -3.89 -4.38 -10.96
N MET A 47 -3.96 -5.59 -10.40
CA MET A 47 -2.95 -6.60 -10.62
C MET A 47 -3.57 -7.99 -10.73
N SER A 48 -2.96 -8.84 -11.55
CA SER A 48 -3.33 -10.25 -11.62
C SER A 48 -3.06 -10.97 -10.28
N PRO A 49 -3.74 -12.09 -9.99
CA PRO A 49 -3.51 -12.87 -8.78
C PRO A 49 -2.05 -13.31 -8.59
N GLN A 50 -1.34 -13.61 -9.67
CA GLN A 50 0.07 -13.99 -9.62
C GLN A 50 0.96 -12.82 -9.20
N GLN A 51 0.70 -11.62 -9.72
CA GLN A 51 1.43 -10.41 -9.33
C GLN A 51 1.14 -10.04 -7.87
N ALA A 52 -0.13 -10.11 -7.44
CA ALA A 52 -0.50 -9.86 -6.04
C ALA A 52 0.25 -10.80 -5.08
N LYS A 53 0.35 -12.09 -5.42
CA LYS A 53 1.11 -13.06 -4.63
C LYS A 53 2.59 -12.71 -4.57
N SER A 54 3.19 -12.33 -5.70
CA SER A 54 4.60 -11.91 -5.74
C SER A 54 4.86 -10.68 -4.87
N VAL A 55 4.01 -9.65 -4.97
CA VAL A 55 4.09 -8.43 -4.16
C VAL A 55 3.97 -8.76 -2.68
N CYS A 56 3.01 -9.60 -2.29
CA CYS A 56 2.84 -10.04 -0.90
C CYS A 56 4.12 -10.69 -0.36
N MET A 57 4.71 -11.65 -1.09
CA MET A 57 5.94 -12.31 -0.66
C MET A 57 7.13 -11.36 -0.52
N MET A 58 7.26 -10.41 -1.45
CA MET A 58 8.33 -9.39 -1.40
C MET A 58 8.13 -8.43 -0.22
N LEU A 59 6.90 -7.99 0.01
CA LEU A 59 6.55 -7.08 1.09
C LEU A 59 6.78 -7.73 2.46
N THR A 60 6.33 -8.97 2.66
CA THR A 60 6.55 -9.73 3.91
C THR A 60 8.04 -9.81 4.25
N LYS A 61 8.88 -10.24 3.31
CA LYS A 61 10.34 -10.31 3.53
C LYS A 61 10.97 -8.96 3.84
N SER A 62 10.44 -7.89 3.25
CA SER A 62 10.95 -6.54 3.46
C SER A 62 10.57 -6.01 4.84
N VAL A 63 9.37 -6.33 5.32
CA VAL A 63 8.90 -6.03 6.68
C VAL A 63 9.71 -6.82 7.71
N GLU A 64 9.88 -8.13 7.54
CA GLU A 64 10.69 -8.96 8.44
C GLU A 64 12.11 -8.39 8.62
N LYS A 65 12.76 -8.05 7.50
CA LYS A 65 14.10 -7.43 7.52
C LYS A 65 14.12 -6.08 8.25
N TYR A 66 13.06 -5.28 8.09
CA TYR A 66 12.94 -4.01 8.78
C TYR A 66 12.80 -4.23 10.29
N GLU A 67 11.95 -5.16 10.71
CA GLU A 67 11.73 -5.48 12.13
C GLU A 67 12.98 -6.05 12.80
N ASP A 68 13.75 -6.88 12.11
CA ASP A 68 15.06 -7.38 12.60
C ASP A 68 16.04 -6.23 12.90
N THR A 69 15.94 -5.11 12.18
CA THR A 69 16.86 -3.97 12.29
C THR A 69 16.35 -2.90 13.26
N PHE A 70 15.05 -2.61 13.24
CA PHE A 70 14.46 -1.45 13.93
C PHE A 70 13.47 -1.83 15.05
N GLY A 71 13.14 -3.11 15.20
CA GLY A 71 12.15 -3.62 16.14
C GLY A 71 10.76 -3.83 15.53
N GLU A 72 9.90 -4.50 16.30
CA GLU A 72 8.56 -4.93 15.88
C GLU A 72 7.63 -3.75 15.53
N ILE A 73 6.91 -3.87 14.42
CA ILE A 73 5.89 -2.94 13.98
C ILE A 73 4.58 -3.27 14.70
N ASN A 74 4.21 -2.42 15.66
CA ASN A 74 2.92 -2.57 16.34
C ASN A 74 1.77 -2.09 15.44
N ILE A 75 1.03 -3.05 14.86
CA ILE A 75 -0.12 -2.79 13.97
C ILE A 75 -1.31 -2.15 14.74
N ASN A 76 -1.39 -2.35 16.06
CA ASN A 76 -2.45 -1.83 16.92
C ASN A 76 -1.84 -1.10 18.14
N PRO A 77 -1.30 0.11 17.97
CA PRO A 77 -0.59 0.80 19.05
C PRO A 77 -1.47 1.15 20.28
N LYS A 78 -2.80 1.02 20.17
CA LYS A 78 -3.75 1.41 21.23
C LYS A 78 -3.91 0.40 22.37
N THR A 79 -3.50 -0.85 22.22
CA THR A 79 -3.70 -1.86 23.28
C THR A 79 -2.78 -1.68 24.50
N ASN A 80 -1.66 -0.97 24.39
CA ASN A 80 -0.73 -0.78 25.51
C ASN A 80 -1.09 0.42 26.43
N ALA A 81 -1.93 1.35 25.98
CA ALA A 81 -2.31 2.52 26.78
C ALA A 81 -3.57 2.29 27.65
N GLU A 82 -4.34 1.24 27.38
CA GLU A 82 -5.58 0.92 28.10
C GLU A 82 -5.41 -0.10 29.23
N LEU A 83 -4.21 -0.68 29.39
CA LEU A 83 -3.87 -1.62 30.48
C LEU A 83 -3.41 -0.95 31.79
N ASN A 84 -3.37 0.38 31.84
CA ASN A 84 -2.93 1.17 33.01
C ASN A 84 -4.03 2.13 33.55
N LYS A 85 -5.31 1.79 33.40
CA LYS A 85 -6.42 2.53 34.04
C LYS A 85 -7.22 1.65 34.98
#